data_AF-A0A838WYH5-F1
#
_entry.id   AF-A0A838WYH5-F1
#
_cell.length_a   1.000
_cell.length_b   1.000
_cell.length_c   1.000
_cell.angle_alpha   90.00
_cell.angle_beta   90.00
_cell.angle_gamma   90.00
#
_symmetry.space_group_name_H-M   'P 1'
#
loop_
_entity.id
_entity.type
_entity.pdbx_description
1 polymer ?
#
loop_
_entity_poly.entity_id
_entity_poly.type
_entity_poly.pdbx_seq_one_letter_code
_entity_poly.pdbx_strand_id
1 'polypeptide(L)'
;VATYTGLDRPGMSSSAWDMALAYRAAFGNETFAQIVDTQSYPFPGFDDLPGFELWNDNALYLNDPEGIGGKTGYTDDANHTFVGAVNHDGRHLVAVVLDTTVNKARAWQQAQQLLHESYRFGPGTSVATLEAASSQAPTALQTPTATAQAPGGAAVAEAQAEPYSRARPWLPALIVGAVLAL
;
A
#
# COMPACT_ATOMS: atom_id res chain seq x y z
N VAL A 1 -2.36 8.90 14.50
CA VAL A 1 -1.16 8.70 13.66
C VAL A 1 -0.09 8.03 14.50
N ALA A 2 0.40 6.85 14.11
CA ALA A 2 1.39 6.09 14.90
C ALA A 2 2.83 6.62 14.72
N THR A 3 3.21 7.00 13.49
CA THR A 3 4.40 7.80 13.12
C THR A 3 4.09 8.57 11.83
N TYR A 4 4.85 9.63 11.54
CA TYR A 4 4.75 10.41 10.30
C TYR A 4 5.76 9.97 9.24
N THR A 5 6.75 9.17 9.62
CA THR A 5 7.85 8.73 8.74
C THR A 5 7.56 7.43 8.00
N GLY A 6 6.59 6.64 8.47
CA GLY A 6 6.31 5.30 7.96
C GLY A 6 7.10 4.18 8.64
N LEU A 7 7.86 4.48 9.70
CA LEU A 7 8.49 3.42 10.52
C LEU A 7 7.44 2.62 11.28
N ASP A 8 7.59 1.29 11.25
CA ASP A 8 6.66 0.30 11.80
C ASP A 8 6.31 0.57 13.26
N ARG A 9 5.00 0.62 13.55
CA ARG A 9 4.44 0.70 14.90
C ARG A 9 3.11 -0.04 14.99
N PRO A 10 2.72 -0.50 16.19
CA PRO A 10 1.46 -1.21 16.39
C PRO A 10 0.26 -0.42 15.87
N GLY A 11 -0.62 -1.11 15.14
CA GLY A 11 -1.84 -0.54 14.57
C GLY A 11 -1.64 0.27 13.29
N MET A 12 -0.43 0.30 12.72
CA MET A 12 -0.21 0.86 11.39
C MET A 12 -0.76 -0.05 10.30
N SER A 13 -1.58 0.52 9.42
CA SER A 13 -2.05 -0.14 8.22
C SER A 13 -2.51 0.90 7.20
N SER A 14 -2.51 0.50 5.94
CA SER A 14 -3.12 1.20 4.81
C SER A 14 -3.39 0.18 3.72
N SER A 15 -4.25 0.51 2.76
CA SER A 15 -4.43 -0.28 1.54
C SER A 15 -3.86 0.44 0.31
N ALA A 16 -3.72 -0.29 -0.80
CA ALA A 16 -3.36 0.32 -2.09
C ALA A 16 -4.41 1.34 -2.55
N TRP A 17 -5.69 1.11 -2.19
CA TRP A 17 -6.79 2.05 -2.45
C TRP A 17 -6.64 3.36 -1.66
N ASP A 18 -6.36 3.26 -0.36
CA ASP A 18 -6.16 4.43 0.50
C ASP A 18 -4.95 5.26 0.04
N MET A 19 -3.87 4.58 -0.33
CA MET A 19 -2.68 5.23 -0.88
C MET A 19 -2.98 5.89 -2.24
N ALA A 20 -3.75 5.24 -3.12
CA ALA A 20 -4.17 5.85 -4.37
C ALA A 20 -5.04 7.10 -4.15
N LEU A 21 -5.93 7.08 -3.15
CA LEU A 21 -6.72 8.25 -2.75
C LEU A 21 -5.82 9.40 -2.28
N ALA A 22 -4.86 9.10 -1.41
CA ALA A 22 -3.90 10.08 -0.90
C ALA A 22 -3.06 10.68 -2.02
N TYR A 23 -2.50 9.86 -2.91
CA TYR A 23 -1.67 10.34 -4.01
C TYR A 23 -2.48 11.05 -5.10
N ARG A 24 -3.73 10.67 -5.35
CA ARG A 24 -4.61 11.45 -6.23
C ARG A 24 -4.80 12.87 -5.67
N ALA A 25 -5.04 13.00 -4.37
CA ALA A 25 -5.14 14.32 -3.74
C ALA A 25 -3.81 15.07 -3.79
N ALA A 26 -2.68 14.39 -3.54
CA ALA A 26 -1.35 14.97 -3.56
C ALA A 26 -0.96 15.49 -4.96
N PHE A 27 -1.14 14.71 -6.02
CA PHE A 27 -0.88 15.16 -7.40
C PHE A 27 -1.84 16.25 -7.88
N GLY A 28 -3.00 16.42 -7.23
CA GLY A 28 -3.87 17.57 -7.45
C GLY A 28 -3.33 18.88 -6.84
N ASN A 29 -2.27 18.82 -6.04
CA ASN A 29 -1.57 19.98 -5.47
C ASN A 29 -0.32 20.28 -6.30
N GLU A 30 -0.28 21.46 -6.93
CA GLU A 30 0.82 21.87 -7.82
C GLU A 30 2.19 21.89 -7.12
N THR A 31 2.23 22.29 -5.84
CA THR A 31 3.49 22.30 -5.07
C THR A 31 4.02 20.89 -4.86
N PHE A 32 3.14 19.93 -4.52
CA PHE A 32 3.54 18.54 -4.38
C PHE A 32 4.05 17.97 -5.71
N ALA A 33 3.31 18.21 -6.80
CA ALA A 33 3.69 17.76 -8.13
C ALA A 33 5.08 18.26 -8.54
N GLN A 34 5.37 19.55 -8.30
CA GLN A 34 6.70 20.13 -8.55
C GLN A 34 7.80 19.49 -7.69
N ILE A 35 7.54 19.24 -6.41
CA ILE A 35 8.52 18.64 -5.49
C ILE A 35 8.90 17.23 -5.95
N VAL A 36 7.92 16.39 -6.29
CA VAL A 36 8.20 15.00 -6.68
C VAL A 36 8.79 14.87 -8.09
N ASP A 37 8.61 15.89 -8.93
CA ASP A 37 9.19 16.06 -10.27
C ASP A 37 10.54 16.80 -10.25
N THR A 38 11.14 16.99 -9.06
CA THR A 38 12.47 17.59 -8.93
C THR A 38 13.55 16.51 -8.99
N GLN A 39 14.52 16.64 -9.90
CA GLN A 39 15.63 15.69 -10.04
C GLN A 39 16.69 15.84 -8.95
N SER A 40 17.14 17.07 -8.70
CA SER A 40 18.00 17.40 -7.58
C SER A 40 17.63 18.75 -6.99
N TYR A 41 17.99 18.94 -5.74
CA TYR A 41 17.80 20.19 -5.02
C TYR A 41 19.08 20.56 -4.26
N PRO A 42 19.59 21.80 -4.39
CA PRO A 42 20.73 22.27 -3.62
C PRO A 42 20.31 22.47 -2.17
N PHE A 43 20.48 21.42 -1.35
CA PHE A 43 20.05 21.43 0.03
C PHE A 43 20.99 22.30 0.87
N PRO A 44 20.45 23.24 1.68
CA PRO A 44 21.27 24.16 2.44
C PRO A 44 22.09 23.41 3.50
N GLY A 45 23.29 23.92 3.75
CA GLY A 45 24.11 23.52 4.90
C GLY A 45 23.52 23.99 6.23
N PHE A 46 24.16 23.60 7.33
CA PHE A 46 23.78 24.03 8.67
C PHE A 46 25.03 24.16 9.55
N ASP A 47 25.16 25.28 10.26
CA ASP A 47 26.37 25.67 10.99
C ASP A 47 27.63 25.55 10.12
N ASP A 48 28.62 24.76 10.55
CA ASP A 48 29.87 24.53 9.82
C ASP A 48 29.75 23.46 8.71
N LEU A 49 28.56 22.85 8.54
CA LEU A 49 28.32 21.84 7.50
C LEU A 49 27.97 22.51 6.17
N PRO A 50 28.69 22.20 5.07
CA PRO A 50 28.36 22.74 3.75
C PRO A 50 27.05 22.17 3.24
N GLY A 51 26.39 22.90 2.33
CA GLY A 51 25.27 22.38 1.56
C GLY A 51 25.70 21.25 0.62
N PHE A 52 24.72 20.49 0.14
CA PHE A 52 24.94 19.35 -0.76
C PHE A 52 23.78 19.20 -1.74
N GLU A 53 24.02 18.53 -2.86
CA GLU A 53 22.96 18.17 -3.81
C GLU A 53 22.17 16.99 -3.28
N LEU A 54 20.88 17.21 -3.00
CA LEU A 54 19.93 16.15 -2.68
C LEU A 54 19.32 15.63 -3.98
N TRP A 55 19.52 14.36 -4.28
CA TRP A 55 19.01 13.73 -5.49
C TRP A 55 17.72 12.95 -5.23
N ASN A 56 16.87 12.89 -6.24
CA ASN A 56 15.65 12.09 -6.21
C ASN A 56 15.99 10.60 -6.34
N ASP A 57 15.64 9.81 -5.33
CA ASP A 57 15.88 8.36 -5.33
C ASP A 57 14.84 7.57 -6.14
N ASN A 58 13.83 8.22 -6.70
CA ASN A 58 12.77 7.54 -7.44
C ASN A 58 13.28 7.07 -8.80
N ALA A 59 13.66 5.80 -8.88
CA ALA A 59 14.17 5.21 -10.11
C ALA A 59 13.14 5.12 -11.25
N LEU A 60 11.82 5.12 -11.00
CA LEU A 60 10.85 5.23 -12.10
C LEU A 60 10.97 6.60 -12.74
N TYR A 61 10.95 7.66 -11.94
CA TYR A 61 11.11 9.04 -12.42
C TYR A 61 12.43 9.24 -13.17
N LEU A 62 13.53 8.66 -12.69
CA LEU A 62 14.85 8.82 -13.32
C LEU A 62 15.05 8.00 -14.61
N ASN A 63 14.23 6.96 -14.85
CA ASN A 63 14.45 6.01 -15.96
C ASN A 63 13.28 5.92 -16.94
N ASP A 64 12.15 6.53 -16.63
CA ASP A 64 11.00 6.64 -17.53
C ASP A 64 10.88 8.08 -18.05
N PRO A 65 10.96 8.33 -19.37
CA PRO A 65 10.82 9.68 -19.91
C PRO A 65 9.44 10.30 -19.66
N GLU A 66 8.43 9.49 -19.34
CA GLU A 66 7.09 9.94 -18.98
C GLU A 66 6.89 10.04 -17.46
N GLY A 67 7.90 9.71 -16.66
CA GLY A 67 7.84 9.72 -15.21
C GLY A 67 7.62 11.13 -14.65
N ILE A 68 6.65 11.28 -13.75
CA ILE A 68 6.31 12.55 -13.09
C ILE A 68 6.43 12.45 -11.56
N GLY A 69 7.28 11.54 -11.07
CA GLY A 69 7.59 11.38 -9.65
C GLY A 69 6.87 10.22 -8.96
N GLY A 70 6.78 10.32 -7.63
CA GLY A 70 6.23 9.29 -6.75
C GLY A 70 7.07 9.13 -5.47
N LYS A 71 7.01 7.96 -4.83
CA LYS A 71 7.76 7.69 -3.59
C LYS A 71 8.08 6.21 -3.37
N THR A 72 9.28 5.97 -2.86
CA THR A 72 9.78 4.67 -2.40
C THR A 72 9.52 4.44 -0.90
N GLY A 73 9.40 3.19 -0.48
CA GLY A 73 9.35 2.80 0.94
C GLY A 73 9.83 1.37 1.18
N TYR A 74 10.39 1.13 2.36
CA TYR A 74 10.74 -0.21 2.84
C TYR A 74 10.79 -0.22 4.36
N THR A 75 10.18 -1.25 4.96
CA THR A 75 10.40 -1.69 6.34
C THR A 75 10.34 -3.21 6.39
N ASP A 76 10.69 -3.81 7.53
CA ASP A 76 10.64 -5.26 7.67
C ASP A 76 9.19 -5.79 7.69
N ASP A 77 8.23 -5.03 8.24
CA ASP A 77 6.82 -5.42 8.25
C ASP A 77 6.12 -5.14 6.90
N ALA A 78 6.50 -4.06 6.19
CA ALA A 78 5.83 -3.63 4.96
C ALA A 78 6.44 -4.19 3.67
N ASN A 79 7.64 -4.78 3.75
CA ASN A 79 8.50 -5.08 2.60
C ASN A 79 8.66 -3.86 1.68
N HIS A 80 8.93 -4.05 0.37
CA HIS A 80 9.00 -2.92 -0.54
C HIS A 80 7.61 -2.37 -0.85
N THR A 81 7.47 -1.07 -0.70
CA THR A 81 6.31 -0.30 -1.13
C THR A 81 6.74 0.79 -2.12
N PHE A 82 5.86 1.12 -3.06
CA PHE A 82 6.17 2.08 -4.11
C PHE A 82 4.92 2.74 -4.64
N VAL A 83 4.99 4.05 -4.83
CA VAL A 83 4.05 4.80 -5.66
C VAL A 83 4.83 5.45 -6.79
N GLY A 84 4.38 5.26 -8.03
CA GLY A 84 4.97 5.89 -9.21
C GLY A 84 3.89 6.48 -10.08
N ALA A 85 4.20 7.58 -10.74
CA ALA A 85 3.29 8.24 -11.65
C ALA A 85 3.98 8.57 -12.98
N VAL A 86 3.19 8.50 -14.05
CA VAL A 86 3.60 8.87 -15.41
C VAL A 86 2.55 9.78 -16.05
N ASN A 87 2.99 10.62 -16.98
CA ASN A 87 2.13 11.36 -17.88
C ASN A 87 2.32 10.86 -19.32
N HIS A 88 1.43 9.98 -19.76
CA HIS A 88 1.44 9.41 -21.10
C HIS A 88 0.42 10.13 -21.98
N ASP A 89 0.88 10.91 -22.95
CA ASP A 89 0.02 11.66 -23.89
C ASP A 89 -1.08 12.51 -23.20
N GLY A 90 -0.75 13.15 -22.08
CA GLY A 90 -1.69 13.97 -21.30
C GLY A 90 -2.58 13.16 -20.35
N ARG A 91 -2.42 11.84 -20.28
CA ARG A 91 -3.09 10.96 -19.33
C ARG A 91 -2.19 10.68 -18.14
N HIS A 92 -2.54 11.26 -16.99
CA HIS A 92 -1.83 11.01 -15.74
C HIS A 92 -2.26 9.66 -15.16
N LEU A 93 -1.28 8.79 -14.92
CA LEU A 93 -1.49 7.45 -14.39
C LEU A 93 -0.62 7.25 -13.15
N VAL A 94 -1.19 6.62 -12.13
CA VAL A 94 -0.51 6.34 -10.86
C VAL A 94 -0.62 4.85 -10.56
N ALA A 95 0.49 4.23 -10.19
CA ALA A 95 0.55 2.86 -9.70
C ALA A 95 0.98 2.85 -8.24
N VAL A 96 0.26 2.06 -7.43
CA VAL A 96 0.61 1.77 -6.04
C VAL A 96 0.92 0.29 -5.92
N VAL A 97 2.10 -0.02 -5.42
CA VAL A 97 2.58 -1.38 -5.16
C VAL A 97 2.92 -1.47 -3.67
N LEU A 98 2.32 -2.43 -2.97
CA LEU A 98 2.58 -2.71 -1.56
C LEU A 98 3.07 -4.15 -1.41
N ASP A 99 3.82 -4.42 -0.34
CA ASP A 99 4.25 -5.76 0.06
C ASP A 99 4.88 -6.56 -1.09
N THR A 100 5.82 -5.94 -1.82
CA THR A 100 6.54 -6.63 -2.90
C THR A 100 7.98 -6.97 -2.53
N THR A 101 8.55 -7.91 -3.29
CA THR A 101 9.94 -8.33 -3.18
C THR A 101 10.70 -8.03 -4.47
N VAL A 102 12.03 -8.12 -4.44
CA VAL A 102 12.90 -7.85 -5.59
C VAL A 102 13.24 -9.08 -6.42
N ASN A 103 12.59 -10.22 -6.17
CA ASN A 103 12.92 -11.50 -6.79
C ASN A 103 12.71 -11.53 -8.32
N LYS A 104 11.68 -10.83 -8.82
CA LYS A 104 11.34 -10.74 -10.25
C LYS A 104 11.79 -9.41 -10.87
N ALA A 105 11.58 -8.32 -10.14
CA ALA A 105 11.94 -6.97 -10.54
C ALA A 105 11.95 -6.06 -9.31
N ARG A 106 12.65 -4.93 -9.37
CA ARG A 106 12.54 -3.91 -8.31
C ARG A 106 11.13 -3.31 -8.29
N ALA A 107 10.69 -2.81 -7.14
CA ALA A 107 9.34 -2.25 -6.99
C ALA A 107 9.00 -1.17 -8.03
N TRP A 108 9.96 -0.31 -8.37
CA TRP A 108 9.80 0.71 -9.42
C TRP A 108 9.59 0.11 -10.81
N GLN A 109 10.25 -1.01 -11.13
CA GLN A 109 10.08 -1.72 -12.41
C GLN A 109 8.72 -2.41 -12.47
N GLN A 110 8.27 -2.98 -11.35
CA GLN A 110 6.92 -3.58 -11.27
C GLN A 110 5.84 -2.52 -11.47
N ALA A 111 5.99 -1.35 -10.85
CA ALA A 111 5.08 -0.23 -11.05
C ALA A 111 5.10 0.28 -12.50
N GLN A 112 6.29 0.42 -13.10
CA GLN A 112 6.43 0.81 -14.51
C GLN A 112 5.73 -0.18 -15.44
N GLN A 113 5.92 -1.49 -15.23
CA GLN A 113 5.23 -2.51 -16.02
C GLN A 113 3.71 -2.39 -15.91
N LEU A 114 3.17 -2.17 -14.70
CA LEU A 114 1.74 -1.97 -14.51
C LEU A 114 1.22 -0.73 -15.24
N LEU A 115 1.98 0.38 -15.19
CA LEU A 115 1.64 1.63 -15.87
C LEU A 115 1.66 1.46 -17.39
N HIS A 116 2.71 0.86 -17.95
CA HIS A 116 2.83 0.62 -19.39
C HIS A 116 1.78 -0.35 -19.92
N GLU A 117 1.44 -1.40 -19.16
CA GLU A 117 0.36 -2.30 -19.50
C GLU A 117 -1.00 -1.58 -19.56
N SER A 118 -1.19 -0.52 -18.76
CA SER A 118 -2.43 0.27 -18.77
C SER A 118 -2.64 1.07 -20.06
N TYR A 119 -1.59 1.31 -20.84
CA TYR A 119 -1.66 2.06 -22.11
C TYR A 119 -2.46 1.30 -23.18
N ARG A 120 -2.63 -0.01 -23.02
CA ARG A 120 -3.47 -0.85 -23.89
C ARG A 120 -4.96 -0.52 -23.77
N PHE A 121 -5.37 0.14 -22.69
CA PHE A 121 -6.76 0.50 -22.43
C PHE A 121 -6.98 1.98 -22.69
N GLY A 122 -8.00 2.29 -23.49
CA GLY A 122 -8.37 3.66 -23.81
C GLY A 122 -8.90 4.44 -22.58
N PRO A 123 -8.89 5.78 -22.63
CA PRO A 123 -9.46 6.62 -21.59
C PRO A 123 -10.90 6.21 -21.24
N GLY A 124 -11.24 6.23 -19.95
CA GLY A 124 -12.56 5.83 -19.45
C GLY A 124 -12.72 4.32 -19.20
N THR A 125 -11.74 3.49 -19.57
CA THR A 125 -11.73 2.07 -19.16
C THR A 125 -11.37 1.96 -17.68
N SER A 126 -12.28 1.43 -16.87
CA SER A 126 -12.07 1.26 -15.43
C SER A 126 -12.86 0.07 -14.90
N VAL A 127 -12.29 -0.61 -13.90
CA VAL A 127 -13.01 -1.65 -13.13
C VAL A 127 -13.73 -1.07 -11.91
N ALA A 128 -13.33 0.11 -11.45
CA ALA A 128 -13.93 0.83 -10.34
C ALA A 128 -13.54 2.32 -10.39
N THR A 129 -14.32 3.15 -9.71
CA THR A 129 -14.01 4.57 -9.48
C THR A 129 -13.36 4.72 -8.13
N LEU A 130 -12.24 5.44 -8.06
CA LEU A 130 -11.54 5.71 -6.82
C LEU A 130 -12.35 6.70 -5.97
N GLU A 131 -13.12 6.21 -5.03
CA GLU A 131 -13.94 7.02 -4.12
C GLU A 131 -13.46 6.83 -2.68
N ALA A 132 -13.48 7.91 -1.91
CA ALA A 132 -13.28 7.79 -0.46
C ALA A 132 -14.47 7.00 0.10
N ALA A 133 -14.22 6.07 1.02
CA ALA A 133 -15.30 5.38 1.71
C ALA A 133 -16.22 6.44 2.33
N SER A 134 -17.47 6.50 1.87
CA SER A 134 -18.48 7.33 2.53
C SER A 134 -18.56 6.88 3.98
N SER A 135 -18.60 7.82 4.92
CA SER A 135 -18.77 7.55 6.35
C SER A 135 -20.17 6.98 6.64
N GLN A 136 -20.49 5.82 6.09
CA GLN A 136 -21.55 4.99 6.63
C GLN A 136 -21.00 4.46 7.94
N ALA A 137 -21.71 4.74 9.04
CA ALA A 137 -21.41 4.15 10.34
C ALA A 137 -21.19 2.65 10.15
N PRO A 138 -20.17 2.06 10.80
CA PRO A 138 -19.93 0.63 10.67
C PRO A 138 -21.27 -0.08 10.90
N THR A 139 -21.73 -0.82 9.90
CA THR A 139 -22.85 -1.74 10.10
C THR A 139 -22.37 -2.64 11.23
N ALA A 140 -23.00 -2.50 12.40
CA ALA A 140 -22.67 -3.33 13.54
C ALA A 140 -22.70 -4.77 13.03
N LEU A 141 -21.56 -5.47 13.14
CA LEU A 141 -21.52 -6.90 12.91
C LEU A 141 -22.61 -7.47 13.82
N GLN A 142 -23.68 -8.00 13.22
CA GLN A 142 -24.72 -8.65 13.98
C GLN A 142 -24.06 -9.83 14.67
N THR A 143 -23.87 -9.73 15.99
CA THR A 143 -23.54 -10.88 16.81
C THR A 143 -24.60 -11.93 16.52
N PRO A 144 -24.23 -13.15 16.05
CA PRO A 144 -25.21 -14.20 15.88
C PRO A 144 -25.93 -14.38 17.21
N THR A 145 -27.25 -14.19 17.22
CA THR A 145 -28.06 -14.51 18.40
C THR A 145 -27.96 -16.02 18.58
N ALA A 146 -27.14 -16.44 19.53
CA ALA A 146 -27.11 -17.82 19.98
C ALA A 146 -28.45 -18.10 20.67
N THR A 147 -29.34 -18.83 20.00
CA THR A 147 -30.54 -19.39 20.60
C THR A 147 -30.09 -20.41 21.64
N ALA A 148 -30.08 -20.04 22.92
CA ALA A 148 -29.77 -20.95 24.01
C ALA A 148 -30.91 -21.98 24.16
N GLN A 149 -30.81 -23.10 23.44
CA GLN A 149 -31.52 -24.32 23.82
C GLN A 149 -30.71 -24.99 24.94
N ALA A 150 -31.32 -25.09 26.12
CA ALA A 150 -30.75 -25.76 27.27
C ALA A 150 -30.73 -27.29 27.07
N PRO A 151 -29.58 -27.96 27.26
CA PRO A 151 -29.55 -29.38 27.59
C PRO A 151 -29.45 -29.54 29.11
N GLY A 152 -30.20 -30.51 29.63
CA GLY A 152 -30.26 -30.88 31.03
C GLY A 152 -28.90 -31.25 31.63
N GLY A 153 -28.82 -31.10 32.95
CA GLY A 153 -27.59 -31.12 33.70
C GLY A 153 -26.81 -32.42 33.69
N ALA A 154 -25.49 -32.29 33.83
CA ALA A 154 -24.64 -33.23 34.52
C ALA A 154 -23.37 -32.51 35.01
N ALA A 155 -23.06 -32.78 36.27
CA ALA A 155 -21.88 -32.54 37.11
C ALA A 155 -20.64 -31.77 36.58
N VAL A 156 -20.14 -30.96 37.50
CA VAL A 156 -18.85 -30.26 37.53
C VAL A 156 -17.68 -31.26 37.45
N ALA A 157 -16.70 -30.97 36.60
CA ALA A 157 -15.36 -31.56 36.67
C ALA A 157 -14.33 -30.44 36.43
N GLU A 158 -13.55 -30.11 37.46
CA GLU A 158 -12.33 -29.31 37.34
C GLU A 158 -11.32 -30.04 36.46
N ALA A 159 -10.83 -29.38 35.41
CA ALA A 159 -9.74 -29.87 34.59
C ALA A 159 -8.52 -28.95 34.74
N GLN A 160 -7.45 -29.56 35.21
CA GLN A 160 -6.16 -28.98 35.56
C GLN A 160 -5.42 -28.42 34.34
N ALA A 161 -4.59 -27.41 34.58
CA ALA A 161 -3.69 -26.83 33.60
C ALA A 161 -2.57 -27.80 33.23
N GLU A 162 -2.41 -28.09 31.93
CA GLU A 162 -1.30 -28.86 31.37
C GLU A 162 -0.50 -28.02 30.36
N PRO A 163 0.81 -28.29 30.20
CA PRO A 163 1.81 -27.30 29.84
C PRO A 163 1.91 -27.05 28.33
N TYR A 164 2.38 -25.84 28.03
CA TYR A 164 2.73 -25.36 26.70
C TYR A 164 3.69 -26.34 26.00
N SER A 165 3.22 -27.05 24.96
CA SER A 165 4.09 -27.89 24.13
C SER A 165 3.86 -27.70 22.64
N ARG A 166 4.96 -27.26 22.01
CA ARG A 166 5.40 -27.34 20.60
C ARG A 166 4.46 -26.89 19.46
N ALA A 167 4.87 -25.74 18.91
CA ALA A 167 5.14 -25.48 17.49
C ALA A 167 4.32 -26.25 16.44
N ARG A 168 3.40 -25.54 15.78
CA ARG A 168 2.84 -25.93 14.49
C ARG A 168 3.61 -25.19 13.38
N PRO A 169 4.13 -25.88 12.35
CA PRO A 169 4.78 -25.21 11.23
C PRO A 169 3.75 -24.42 10.40
N TRP A 170 4.13 -23.20 10.04
CA TRP A 170 3.51 -22.42 8.98
C TRP A 170 3.33 -23.25 7.70
N LEU A 171 2.10 -23.33 7.21
CA LEU A 171 1.79 -23.81 5.85
C LEU A 171 1.42 -22.57 5.03
N PRO A 172 2.06 -22.32 3.87
CA PRO A 172 1.72 -21.18 3.03
C PRO A 172 0.35 -21.39 2.40
N ALA A 173 -0.60 -20.51 2.71
CA ALA A 173 -1.88 -20.46 2.00
C ALA A 173 -1.70 -19.68 0.69
N LEU A 174 -1.68 -20.42 -0.42
CA LEU A 174 -1.83 -19.90 -1.77
C LEU A 174 -3.26 -19.36 -1.94
N ILE A 175 -3.43 -18.04 -2.10
CA ILE A 175 -4.71 -17.45 -2.53
C ILE A 175 -4.70 -17.35 -4.05
N VAL A 176 -5.52 -18.16 -4.71
CA VAL A 176 -5.83 -18.07 -6.14
C VAL A 176 -7.14 -17.31 -6.27
N GLY A 177 -7.11 -16.13 -6.90
CA GLY A 177 -8.32 -15.40 -7.29
C GLY A 177 -8.85 -15.90 -8.63
N ALA A 178 -10.08 -16.41 -8.66
CA ALA A 178 -10.79 -16.83 -9.85
C ALA A 178 -11.55 -15.66 -10.49
N VAL A 179 -11.56 -15.58 -11.82
CA VAL A 179 -12.45 -14.70 -12.60
C VAL A 179 -13.59 -15.58 -13.13
N LEU A 180 -14.83 -15.27 -12.71
CA LEU A 180 -16.05 -15.84 -13.29
C LEU A 180 -16.61 -14.84 -14.30
N ALA A 181 -16.82 -15.32 -15.52
CA ALA A 181 -17.55 -14.64 -16.57
C ALA A 181 -19.05 -14.93 -16.48
N LEU A 182 -19.87 -13.92 -16.73
CA LEU A 182 -21.20 -14.03 -17.30
C LEU A 182 -21.36 -12.91 -18.32
#